data_AF-A0AAN8JUP2-F1
#
_entry.id   AF-A0AAN8JUP2-F1
#
_cell.length_a   1.000
_cell.length_b   1.000
_cell.length_c   1.000
_cell.angle_alpha   90.00
_cell.angle_beta   90.00
_cell.angle_gamma   90.00
#
_symmetry.space_group_name_H-M   'P 1'
#
loop_
_entity.id
_entity.type
_entity.pdbx_description
1 polymer ?
#
loop_
_entity_poly.entity_id
_entity_poly.type
_entity_poly.pdbx_seq_one_letter_code
_entity_poly.pdbx_strand_id
1 'polypeptide(L)'
;MVKKTVVLREKGSDGINNASELRKDSIHTSAGQTVHQICQQEYYNKNIIIRDLKRKNEDAPTTGLNLHSRESPFRFSEHCIFCGRPATCSDKKRDSGIFPVRTADFQFSIECACSQRGDSWAQIVHSRIEFAQDLHALDATYHQVCSTNFRTGKKTAIRIPIIPRMKKTTPGRPIDSLKKEAFQEVIEYLKGNDDEQLTVSDLVERMRAIANEDSDVYSVKYMKNKLEDYFGNDIVITNINGKADVVTSRSTASNILHCFYEAPKLVDAEAEKLRIIKTAADLIKNDIKCRQTSMSFYPSPDDISSLEKNMAFVPESLCLLMGTIFSEKKTEMKIASIGQTIVQAARPRVLIAPLQIGLAVQMHHHFGPKFPIDSLNSHGFSSSYSEVKRFEMCAAQSQGTEIPGITSGHFVQYVADNADHNGRTLDGQNTFHGMGIIAAVTPGTKRKIPVPRCSTRASDVTNVGKIPIHFYKGTCGASLPFVYKELQDLRYTDPTWKLDLTLEDCTAHSFSYAYVVRNEAGSQPGHSSRKIICYVFTNDRHEGERHELYLFYP
;
A
#
# COMPACT_ATOMS: atom_id res chain seq x y z
N MET A 1 42.35 27.15 11.60
CA MET A 1 41.80 28.10 12.59
C MET A 1 42.93 28.99 13.10
N VAL A 2 42.93 30.28 12.77
CA VAL A 2 43.92 31.24 13.25
C VAL A 2 43.67 31.47 14.75
N LYS A 3 44.59 31.04 15.63
CA LYS A 3 44.44 31.24 17.09
C LYS A 3 44.72 32.70 17.43
N LYS A 4 43.72 33.39 17.99
CA LYS A 4 43.84 34.80 18.38
C LYS A 4 44.89 34.96 19.49
N THR A 5 45.89 35.81 19.24
CA THR A 5 47.00 36.12 20.14
C THR A 5 46.80 37.46 20.85
N VAL A 6 47.26 37.58 22.09
CA VAL A 6 47.17 38.78 22.92
C VAL A 6 48.53 39.06 23.55
N VAL A 7 48.94 40.34 23.58
CA VAL A 7 50.14 40.81 24.28
C VAL A 7 49.82 41.01 25.76
N LEU A 8 50.61 40.38 26.63
CA LEU A 8 50.45 40.46 28.08
C LEU A 8 50.78 41.86 28.59
N ARG A 9 49.82 42.46 29.31
CA ARG A 9 50.05 43.63 30.17
C ARG A 9 50.50 43.13 31.55
N GLU A 10 51.04 44.02 32.40
CA GLU A 10 51.50 43.68 33.77
C GLU A 10 50.51 42.78 34.52
N LYS A 11 49.24 43.21 34.67
CA LYS A 11 48.19 42.40 35.31
C LYS A 11 47.95 41.03 34.68
N GLY A 12 48.11 40.91 33.36
CA GLY A 12 47.95 39.65 32.64
C GLY A 12 49.12 38.70 32.86
N SER A 13 50.32 39.24 33.04
CA SER A 13 51.53 38.50 33.41
C SER A 13 51.46 38.03 34.86
N ASP A 14 51.06 38.92 35.77
CA ASP A 14 50.88 38.58 37.19
C ASP A 14 49.85 37.46 37.38
N GLY A 15 48.76 37.49 36.61
CA GLY A 15 47.74 36.43 36.65
C GLY A 15 48.27 35.05 36.25
N ILE A 16 49.16 34.98 35.26
CA ILE A 16 49.79 33.71 34.84
C ILE A 16 50.83 33.27 35.86
N ASN A 17 51.67 34.19 36.35
CA ASN A 17 52.70 33.89 37.35
C ASN A 17 52.06 33.37 38.66
N ASN A 18 51.00 34.02 39.15
CA ASN A 18 50.24 33.55 40.31
C ASN A 18 49.59 32.18 40.07
N ALA A 19 49.08 31.92 38.86
CA ALA A 19 48.52 30.62 38.52
C ALA A 19 49.58 29.52 38.44
N SER A 20 50.78 29.86 37.96
CA SER A 20 51.95 28.97 37.90
C SER A 20 52.44 28.60 39.31
N GLU A 21 52.53 29.58 40.21
CA GLU A 21 52.82 29.35 41.64
C GLU A 21 51.79 28.44 42.30
N LEU A 22 50.49 28.69 42.07
CA LEU A 22 49.41 27.84 42.59
C LEU A 22 49.46 26.41 42.03
N ARG A 23 49.88 26.23 40.77
CA ARG A 23 50.02 24.91 40.13
C ARG A 23 51.33 24.20 40.46
N LYS A 24 52.30 24.90 41.09
CA LYS A 24 53.69 24.48 41.29
C LYS A 24 54.39 24.10 39.97
N ASP A 25 54.16 24.90 38.93
CA ASP A 25 54.83 24.74 37.64
C ASP A 25 55.95 25.80 37.48
N SER A 26 56.81 25.65 36.48
CA SER A 26 57.99 26.51 36.26
C SER A 26 57.75 27.63 35.24
N ILE A 27 56.50 28.04 35.00
CA ILE A 27 56.14 29.05 33.99
C ILE A 27 56.30 30.44 34.59
N HIS A 28 57.09 31.29 33.94
CA HIS A 28 57.23 32.71 34.28
C HIS A 28 57.03 33.57 33.03
N THR A 29 56.16 34.56 33.12
CA THR A 29 55.88 35.53 32.06
C THR A 29 56.25 36.94 32.48
N SER A 30 56.54 37.80 31.49
CA SER A 30 56.76 39.23 31.65
C SER A 30 55.84 40.05 30.73
N ALA A 31 55.56 41.31 31.11
CA ALA A 31 54.78 42.22 30.29
C ALA A 31 55.45 42.44 28.91
N GLY A 32 54.66 42.40 27.84
CA GLY A 32 55.12 42.49 26.45
C GLY A 32 55.19 41.16 25.70
N GLN A 33 55.05 40.02 26.38
CA GLN A 33 55.03 38.70 25.74
C GLN A 33 53.67 38.37 25.10
N THR A 34 53.68 37.62 23.99
CA THR A 34 52.46 37.27 23.25
C THR A 34 52.00 35.85 23.56
N VAL A 35 50.76 35.69 24.00
CA VAL A 35 50.15 34.38 24.31
C VAL A 35 48.83 34.17 23.55
N HIS A 36 48.40 32.93 23.38
CA HIS A 36 47.07 32.64 22.85
C HIS A 36 46.00 33.07 23.87
N GLN A 37 44.97 33.78 23.43
CA GLN A 37 43.91 34.29 24.31
C GLN A 37 43.21 33.17 25.09
N ILE A 38 42.94 32.04 24.42
CA ILE A 38 42.27 30.88 25.01
C ILE A 38 43.17 30.20 26.06
N CYS A 39 44.44 29.98 25.73
CA CYS A 39 45.39 29.36 26.66
C CYS A 39 45.60 30.22 27.91
N GLN A 40 45.62 31.55 27.77
CA GLN A 40 45.67 32.46 28.90
C GLN A 40 44.45 32.26 29.81
N GLN A 41 43.23 32.32 29.25
CA GLN A 41 41.98 32.20 30.01
C GLN A 41 41.84 30.86 30.74
N GLU A 42 42.27 29.75 30.13
CA GLU A 42 42.24 28.44 30.77
C GLU A 42 43.29 28.30 31.88
N TYR A 43 44.48 28.89 31.70
CA TYR A 43 45.60 28.67 32.61
C TYR A 43 45.37 29.28 34.00
N TYR A 44 44.90 30.54 34.07
CA TYR A 44 44.61 31.21 35.35
C TYR A 44 43.22 30.91 35.93
N ASN A 45 42.40 30.07 35.27
CA ASN A 45 41.07 29.72 35.75
C ASN A 45 41.14 28.91 37.06
N LYS A 46 40.62 29.48 38.15
CA LYS A 46 40.63 28.89 39.50
C LYS A 46 40.04 27.48 39.57
N ASN A 47 38.97 27.19 38.81
CA ASN A 47 38.32 25.88 38.82
C ASN A 47 39.16 24.80 38.13
N ILE A 48 40.00 25.18 37.17
CA ILE A 48 40.92 24.26 36.48
C ILE A 48 42.14 24.01 37.38
N ILE A 49 42.66 25.05 38.05
CA ILE A 49 43.75 24.94 39.03
C ILE A 49 43.39 23.97 40.17
N ILE A 50 42.19 24.10 40.76
CA ILE A 50 41.71 23.22 41.84
C ILE A 50 41.62 21.76 41.37
N ARG A 51 41.19 21.54 40.12
CA ARG A 51 41.07 20.20 39.53
C ARG A 51 42.44 19.56 39.31
N ASP A 52 43.40 20.32 38.80
CA ASP A 52 44.77 19.82 38.57
C ASP A 52 45.50 19.56 39.88
N LEU A 53 45.27 20.37 40.93
CA LEU A 53 45.79 20.13 42.27
C LEU A 53 45.22 18.86 42.92
N LYS A 54 43.92 18.59 42.75
CA LYS A 54 43.33 17.31 43.20
C LYS A 54 43.96 16.12 42.50
N ARG A 55 44.24 16.25 41.20
CA ARG A 55 44.86 15.19 40.41
C ARG A 55 46.34 14.97 40.77
N LYS A 56 47.10 16.03 41.09
CA LYS A 56 48.50 15.92 41.58
C LYS A 56 48.60 15.37 43.02
N ASN A 57 47.58 15.57 43.87
CA ASN A 57 47.56 15.03 45.24
C ASN A 57 47.20 13.54 45.33
N GLU A 58 46.66 12.94 44.26
CA GLU A 58 46.48 11.48 44.17
C GLU A 58 47.77 10.75 43.71
N ASP A 59 48.79 11.50 43.26
CA ASP A 59 50.05 11.00 42.69
C ASP A 59 51.29 11.31 43.58
N ALA A 60 51.20 11.14 44.92
CA ALA A 60 52.38 11.16 45.80
C ALA A 60 52.42 9.96 46.79
N PRO A 61 53.57 9.28 46.94
CA PRO A 61 53.69 7.96 47.56
C PRO A 61 53.85 8.05 49.08
N THR A 62 53.14 7.20 49.83
CA THR A 62 53.45 6.93 51.24
C THR A 62 54.04 5.52 51.36
N THR A 63 55.36 5.49 51.54
CA THR A 63 56.16 4.34 51.93
C THR A 63 55.83 3.95 53.37
N GLY A 64 55.08 2.86 53.53
CA GLY A 64 55.16 2.00 54.70
C GLY A 64 55.82 0.69 54.27
N LEU A 65 57.07 0.49 54.68
CA LEU A 65 57.79 -0.77 54.47
C LEU A 65 56.96 -1.93 55.02
N ASN A 66 56.47 -2.80 54.14
CA ASN A 66 56.20 -4.19 54.47
C ASN A 66 56.63 -5.06 53.28
N LEU A 67 57.53 -5.98 53.61
CA LEU A 67 58.26 -6.95 52.80
C LEU A 67 57.62 -7.39 51.47
N HIS A 68 58.48 -7.53 50.46
CA HIS A 68 58.23 -8.20 49.18
C HIS A 68 57.60 -9.59 49.37
N SER A 69 56.30 -9.69 49.05
CA SER A 69 55.64 -10.70 48.20
C SER A 69 54.20 -10.89 48.67
N ARG A 70 53.23 -10.33 47.94
CA ARG A 70 51.82 -10.76 47.98
C ARG A 70 51.05 -9.97 46.92
N GLU A 71 50.96 -10.53 45.73
CA GLU A 71 49.84 -10.22 44.84
C GLU A 71 48.55 -10.50 45.63
N SER A 72 47.58 -9.58 45.61
CA SER A 72 46.26 -9.84 46.19
C SER A 72 45.72 -11.12 45.54
N PRO A 73 45.28 -12.13 46.32
CA PRO A 73 44.85 -13.40 45.75
C PRO A 73 43.68 -13.15 44.81
N PHE A 74 43.73 -13.76 43.62
CA PHE A 74 42.64 -13.71 42.66
C PHE A 74 41.39 -14.34 43.29
N ARG A 75 40.32 -13.56 43.47
CA ARG A 75 39.04 -14.03 44.00
C ARG A 75 38.05 -14.22 42.86
N PHE A 76 37.62 -15.45 42.61
CA PHE A 76 36.74 -15.83 41.50
C PHE A 76 35.39 -15.11 41.49
N SER A 77 34.82 -14.83 42.67
CA SER A 77 33.57 -14.09 42.81
C SER A 77 33.71 -12.59 42.52
N GLU A 78 34.90 -12.02 42.75
CA GLU A 78 35.14 -10.58 42.65
C GLU A 78 35.97 -10.18 41.42
N HIS A 79 36.59 -11.12 40.70
CA HIS A 79 37.45 -10.84 39.55
C HIS A 79 37.03 -11.64 38.32
N CYS A 80 37.03 -10.97 37.17
CA CYS A 80 36.72 -11.62 35.89
C CYS A 80 37.78 -12.67 35.53
N ILE A 81 37.37 -13.93 35.32
CA ILE A 81 38.27 -15.05 34.98
C ILE A 81 39.14 -14.79 33.73
N PHE A 82 38.64 -14.03 32.76
CA PHE A 82 39.37 -13.76 31.52
C PHE A 82 40.39 -12.62 31.66
N CYS A 83 40.02 -11.50 32.28
CA CYS A 83 40.87 -10.31 32.29
C CYS A 83 41.57 -10.00 33.61
N GLY A 84 41.24 -10.71 34.70
CA GLY A 84 41.89 -10.50 36.00
C GLY A 84 41.42 -9.27 36.77
N ARG A 85 40.47 -8.48 36.24
CA ARG A 85 40.05 -7.20 36.82
C ARG A 85 38.81 -7.36 37.70
N PRO A 86 38.62 -6.50 38.72
CA PRO A 86 37.45 -6.51 39.59
C PRO A 86 36.15 -6.48 38.78
N ALA A 87 35.21 -7.33 39.17
CA ALA A 87 33.90 -7.50 38.57
C ALA A 87 32.91 -6.41 39.03
N THR A 88 33.28 -5.49 39.92
CA THR A 88 32.41 -4.39 40.36
C THR A 88 32.92 -3.03 39.85
N CYS A 89 32.19 -2.42 38.92
CA CYS A 89 32.17 -0.95 38.81
C CYS A 89 31.07 -0.46 39.75
N SER A 90 31.44 0.17 40.86
CA SER A 90 30.54 0.89 41.74
C SER A 90 29.90 2.05 40.97
N ASP A 91 28.70 1.86 40.43
CA ASP A 91 27.67 2.89 40.33
C ASP A 91 26.34 2.31 39.85
N LYS A 92 25.28 2.63 40.59
CA LYS A 92 23.90 2.15 40.40
C LYS A 92 23.35 2.57 39.02
N LYS A 93 23.24 1.63 38.08
CA LYS A 93 22.22 1.58 37.00
C LYS A 93 22.33 0.28 36.18
N ARG A 94 21.21 -0.46 36.10
CA ARG A 94 20.80 -1.51 35.14
C ARG A 94 21.90 -2.21 34.29
N ASP A 95 21.98 -3.53 34.47
CA ASP A 95 22.72 -4.53 33.69
C ASP A 95 24.21 -4.25 33.51
N SER A 96 24.94 -4.35 34.63
CA SER A 96 26.39 -4.50 34.62
C SER A 96 26.72 -5.83 33.94
N GLY A 97 27.36 -5.80 32.76
CA GLY A 97 27.63 -6.94 31.86
C GLY A 97 28.59 -8.01 32.40
N ILE A 98 28.34 -8.46 33.63
CA ILE A 98 29.02 -9.50 34.38
C ILE A 98 28.07 -10.68 34.47
N PHE A 99 28.58 -11.87 34.18
CA PHE A 99 27.83 -13.11 34.14
C PHE A 99 28.50 -14.12 35.08
N PRO A 100 27.76 -14.81 35.95
CA PRO A 100 28.29 -15.91 36.75
C PRO A 100 28.42 -17.17 35.90
N VAL A 101 29.41 -18.00 36.21
CA VAL A 101 29.55 -19.35 35.66
C VAL A 101 28.51 -20.26 36.31
N ARG A 102 27.63 -20.86 35.49
CA ARG A 102 26.47 -21.64 35.98
C ARG A 102 26.55 -23.14 35.69
N THR A 103 27.48 -23.58 34.84
CA THR A 103 27.53 -24.96 34.37
C THR A 103 28.96 -25.44 34.18
N ALA A 104 29.20 -26.75 34.39
CA ALA A 104 30.47 -27.40 34.07
C ALA A 104 30.76 -27.36 32.56
N ASP A 105 29.72 -27.43 31.71
CA ASP A 105 29.84 -27.27 30.24
C ASP A 105 30.51 -25.95 29.83
N PHE A 106 30.28 -24.88 30.60
CA PHE A 106 30.96 -23.62 30.38
C PHE A 106 32.46 -23.75 30.59
N GLN A 107 32.89 -24.41 31.67
CA GLN A 107 34.31 -24.66 31.96
C GLN A 107 34.97 -25.48 30.85
N PHE A 108 34.37 -26.61 30.46
CA PHE A 108 34.89 -27.45 29.37
C PHE A 108 35.02 -26.68 28.05
N SER A 109 34.05 -25.81 27.74
CA SER A 109 34.13 -24.98 26.53
C SER A 109 35.28 -23.98 26.57
N ILE A 110 35.64 -23.45 27.74
CA ILE A 110 36.76 -22.51 27.86
C ILE A 110 38.10 -23.25 27.86
N GLU A 111 38.21 -24.42 28.48
CA GLU A 111 39.40 -25.28 28.41
C GLU A 111 39.72 -25.70 26.97
N CYS A 112 38.69 -26.07 26.19
CA CYS A 112 38.82 -26.35 24.76
C CYS A 112 39.30 -25.10 23.99
N ALA A 113 38.74 -23.93 24.30
CA ALA A 113 39.18 -22.66 23.70
C ALA A 113 40.63 -22.29 24.09
N CYS A 114 41.07 -22.61 25.32
CA CYS A 114 42.46 -22.43 25.74
C CYS A 114 43.39 -23.32 24.91
N SER A 115 43.03 -24.59 24.75
CA SER A 115 43.79 -25.58 23.97
C SER A 115 43.90 -25.20 22.49
N GLN A 116 42.82 -24.67 21.90
CA GLN A 116 42.80 -24.21 20.50
C GLN A 116 43.61 -22.93 20.26
N ARG A 117 43.68 -22.01 21.24
CA ARG A 117 44.34 -20.71 21.08
C ARG A 117 45.86 -20.77 21.32
N GLY A 118 46.29 -21.47 22.38
CA GLY A 118 47.70 -21.62 22.73
C GLY A 118 48.49 -20.32 22.95
N ASP A 119 47.82 -19.18 23.15
CA ASP A 119 48.47 -17.87 23.37
C ASP A 119 48.69 -17.57 24.87
N SER A 120 49.46 -16.53 25.19
CA SER A 120 49.74 -16.15 26.58
C SER A 120 48.47 -15.81 27.37
N TRP A 121 47.41 -15.36 26.69
CA TRP A 121 46.12 -15.10 27.33
C TRP A 121 45.40 -16.42 27.69
N ALA A 122 45.43 -17.41 26.78
CA ALA A 122 44.92 -18.75 27.03
C ALA A 122 45.65 -19.44 28.18
N GLN A 123 46.98 -19.29 28.29
CA GLN A 123 47.76 -19.84 29.41
C GLN A 123 47.30 -19.25 30.76
N ILE A 124 47.15 -17.93 30.85
CA ILE A 124 46.70 -17.25 32.08
C ILE A 124 45.29 -17.71 32.48
N VAL A 125 44.37 -17.84 31.51
CA VAL A 125 43.01 -18.30 31.79
C VAL A 125 43.00 -19.77 32.19
N HIS A 126 43.77 -20.62 31.50
CA HIS A 126 43.90 -22.04 31.83
C HIS A 126 44.40 -22.25 33.27
N SER A 127 45.47 -21.55 33.67
CA SER A 127 45.99 -21.65 35.05
C SER A 127 44.97 -21.23 36.11
N ARG A 128 44.08 -20.27 35.83
CA ARG A 128 43.00 -19.89 36.76
C ARG A 128 41.93 -20.97 36.87
N ILE A 129 41.60 -21.64 35.78
CA ILE A 129 40.62 -22.73 35.77
C ILE A 129 41.19 -23.96 36.49
N GLU A 130 42.44 -24.30 36.22
CA GLU A 130 43.16 -25.41 36.85
C GLU A 130 43.25 -25.24 38.37
N PHE A 131 43.49 -24.01 38.85
CA PHE A 131 43.50 -23.70 40.28
C PHE A 131 42.10 -23.73 40.93
N ALA A 132 41.05 -23.43 40.17
CA ALA A 132 39.67 -23.42 40.67
C ALA A 132 39.08 -24.82 40.88
N GLN A 133 39.50 -25.79 40.04
CA GLN A 133 38.89 -27.11 39.86
C GLN A 133 37.42 -27.07 39.40
N ASP A 134 36.54 -26.38 40.11
CA ASP A 134 35.14 -26.14 39.77
C ASP A 134 34.81 -24.63 39.82
N LEU A 135 34.64 -24.01 38.65
CA LEU A 135 34.30 -22.60 38.53
C LEU A 135 32.88 -22.27 39.03
N HIS A 136 31.95 -23.22 38.92
CA HIS A 136 30.57 -23.00 39.36
C HIS A 136 30.49 -22.99 40.90
N ALA A 137 31.22 -23.91 41.56
CA ALA A 137 31.29 -23.96 43.02
C ALA A 137 31.95 -22.74 43.66
N LEU A 138 32.82 -22.03 42.93
CA LEU A 138 33.52 -20.82 43.40
C LEU A 138 32.82 -19.50 43.01
N ASP A 139 31.57 -19.56 42.57
CA ASP A 139 30.78 -18.41 42.10
C ASP A 139 31.55 -17.53 41.10
N ALA A 140 32.31 -18.17 40.20
CA ALA A 140 33.21 -17.44 39.30
C ALA A 140 32.43 -16.47 38.39
N THR A 141 32.93 -15.26 38.20
CA THR A 141 32.27 -14.24 37.37
C THR A 141 33.12 -13.82 36.17
N TYR A 142 32.47 -13.31 35.12
CA TYR A 142 33.15 -12.84 33.92
C TYR A 142 32.42 -11.69 33.21
N HIS A 143 33.17 -10.82 32.53
CA HIS A 143 32.58 -9.85 31.61
C HIS A 143 32.14 -10.55 30.31
N GLN A 144 30.91 -10.31 29.86
CA GLN A 144 30.40 -10.90 28.61
C GLN A 144 31.32 -10.62 27.43
N VAL A 145 31.79 -9.38 27.31
CA VAL A 145 32.70 -8.93 26.25
C VAL A 145 34.03 -9.69 26.29
N CYS A 146 34.56 -9.97 27.49
CA CYS A 146 35.79 -10.74 27.63
C CYS A 146 35.62 -12.19 27.17
N SER A 147 34.50 -12.85 27.55
CA SER A 147 34.20 -14.21 27.09
C SER A 147 34.04 -14.27 25.56
N THR A 148 33.31 -13.32 24.97
CA THR A 148 33.10 -13.30 23.53
C THR A 148 34.41 -13.06 22.78
N ASN A 149 35.24 -12.12 23.22
CA ASN A 149 36.54 -11.87 22.60
C ASN A 149 37.50 -13.05 22.74
N PHE A 150 37.47 -13.72 23.89
CA PHE A 150 38.28 -14.90 24.14
C PHE A 150 37.89 -16.06 23.21
N ARG A 151 36.60 -16.34 23.03
CA ARG A 151 36.12 -17.44 22.16
C ARG A 151 36.23 -17.14 20.66
N THR A 152 36.27 -15.87 20.26
CA THR A 152 36.26 -15.46 18.82
C THR A 152 37.64 -15.08 18.25
N GLY A 153 38.73 -15.34 18.96
CA GLY A 153 40.08 -15.11 18.43
C GLY A 153 40.56 -13.64 18.42
N LYS A 154 39.72 -12.68 18.83
CA LYS A 154 40.05 -11.25 18.79
C LYS A 154 41.11 -10.90 19.85
N LYS A 155 42.33 -10.55 19.43
CA LYS A 155 43.42 -10.12 20.32
C LYS A 155 43.18 -8.67 20.80
N THR A 156 42.69 -8.50 22.02
CA THR A 156 43.10 -7.37 22.89
C THR A 156 42.61 -7.57 24.32
N ALA A 157 43.57 -7.76 25.23
CA ALA A 157 43.46 -7.28 26.60
C ALA A 157 44.03 -5.85 26.64
N ILE A 158 43.48 -5.02 27.54
CA ILE A 158 44.07 -3.77 28.03
C ILE A 158 43.96 -2.56 27.06
N ARG A 159 42.78 -1.94 27.00
CA ARG A 159 42.53 -0.46 27.00
C ARG A 159 41.05 -0.18 26.72
N ILE A 160 40.26 0.00 27.77
CA ILE A 160 39.03 0.80 27.67
C ILE A 160 39.32 2.06 28.49
N PRO A 161 39.55 3.23 27.86
CA PRO A 161 39.44 4.50 28.55
C PRO A 161 37.98 4.70 28.94
N ILE A 162 37.75 5.08 30.19
CA ILE A 162 36.46 5.58 30.66
C ILE A 162 36.22 6.90 29.94
N ILE A 163 35.45 6.87 28.85
CA ILE A 163 34.80 8.05 28.28
C ILE A 163 33.32 7.95 28.67
N PRO A 164 32.72 8.96 29.31
CA PRO A 164 31.29 8.95 29.59
C PRO A 164 30.52 8.76 28.29
N ARG A 165 29.53 7.86 28.30
CA ARG A 165 28.62 7.61 27.18
C ARG A 165 27.95 8.93 26.74
N MET A 166 28.52 9.60 25.75
CA MET A 166 27.71 10.36 24.82
C MET A 166 26.94 9.36 23.97
N LYS A 167 25.62 9.61 23.80
CA LYS A 167 24.74 8.82 22.95
C LYS A 167 25.43 8.61 21.60
N LYS A 168 25.83 7.37 21.31
CA LYS A 168 26.25 6.99 19.96
C LYS A 168 25.02 7.14 19.07
N THR A 169 24.94 8.25 18.34
CA THR A 169 24.39 8.16 16.99
C THR A 169 25.23 7.11 16.28
N THR A 170 24.59 6.07 15.78
CA THR A 170 25.23 5.10 14.90
C THR A 170 25.98 5.85 13.80
N PRO A 171 27.30 5.68 13.64
CA PRO A 171 27.98 6.20 12.48
C PRO A 171 27.47 5.38 11.30
N GLY A 172 26.48 5.94 10.58
CA GLY A 172 26.09 5.42 9.28
C GLY A 172 27.27 5.52 8.33
N ARG A 173 27.32 4.60 7.36
CA ARG A 173 28.08 4.77 6.11
C ARG A 173 27.83 6.19 5.58
N PRO A 174 28.82 6.88 4.98
CA PRO A 174 28.58 8.17 4.34
C PRO A 174 27.31 8.08 3.49
N ILE A 175 26.37 9.00 3.70
CA ILE A 175 25.16 9.08 2.90
C ILE A 175 25.64 9.36 1.49
N ASP A 176 25.52 8.36 0.63
CA ASP A 176 25.83 8.49 -0.78
C ASP A 176 24.89 9.55 -1.35
N SER A 177 25.42 10.74 -1.64
CA SER A 177 24.61 11.92 -2.01
C SER A 177 23.77 11.62 -3.26
N LEU A 178 24.35 10.85 -4.19
CA LEU A 178 23.70 10.36 -5.40
C LEU A 178 22.48 9.50 -5.11
N LYS A 179 22.56 8.59 -4.13
CA LYS A 179 21.41 7.75 -3.74
C LYS A 179 20.32 8.55 -3.04
N LYS A 180 20.69 9.60 -2.32
CA LYS A 180 19.71 10.50 -1.68
C LYS A 180 19.00 11.36 -2.72
N GLU A 181 19.73 11.89 -3.69
CA GLU A 181 19.17 12.65 -4.81
C GLU A 181 18.25 11.77 -5.68
N ALA A 182 18.71 10.58 -6.08
CA ALA A 182 17.89 9.61 -6.81
C ALA A 182 16.64 9.20 -6.02
N PHE A 183 16.76 8.99 -4.71
CA PHE A 183 15.58 8.73 -3.86
C PHE A 183 14.63 9.93 -3.83
N GLN A 184 15.13 11.16 -3.72
CA GLN A 184 14.29 12.36 -3.69
C GLN A 184 13.52 12.56 -5.00
N GLU A 185 14.13 12.24 -6.15
CA GLU A 185 13.47 12.26 -7.45
C GLU A 185 12.39 11.18 -7.59
N VAL A 186 12.65 9.98 -7.04
CA VAL A 186 11.62 8.92 -6.92
C VAL A 186 10.46 9.37 -6.03
N ILE A 187 10.73 10.11 -4.95
CA ILE A 187 9.68 10.69 -4.08
C ILE A 187 8.86 11.73 -4.83
N GLU A 188 9.49 12.66 -5.55
CA GLU A 188 8.78 13.68 -6.33
C GLU A 188 7.93 13.04 -7.43
N TYR A 189 8.41 11.97 -8.05
CA TYR A 189 7.58 11.19 -8.96
C TYR A 189 6.39 10.53 -8.28
N LEU A 190 6.59 9.90 -7.12
CA LEU A 190 5.51 9.27 -6.36
C LEU A 190 4.44 10.29 -5.95
N LYS A 191 4.83 11.53 -5.65
CA LYS A 191 3.90 12.64 -5.42
C LYS A 191 3.19 13.09 -6.70
N GLY A 192 3.89 13.08 -7.83
CA GLY A 192 3.36 13.49 -9.14
C GLY A 192 2.49 12.45 -9.86
N ASN A 193 2.61 11.16 -9.50
CA ASN A 193 1.93 10.02 -10.13
C ASN A 193 1.13 9.24 -9.08
N ASP A 194 0.36 9.97 -8.29
CA ASP A 194 -0.45 9.42 -7.20
C ASP A 194 -1.74 8.72 -7.68
N ASP A 195 -1.97 8.72 -8.99
CA ASP A 195 -3.04 8.10 -9.77
C ASP A 195 -2.63 6.71 -10.30
N GLU A 196 -1.33 6.41 -10.35
CA GLU A 196 -0.81 5.11 -10.73
C GLU A 196 -0.65 4.16 -9.53
N GLN A 197 -1.05 2.90 -9.71
CA GLN A 197 -0.70 1.84 -8.75
C GLN A 197 0.77 1.50 -8.92
N LEU A 198 1.63 2.15 -8.12
CA LEU A 198 3.07 1.91 -8.08
C LEU A 198 3.40 0.89 -6.99
N THR A 199 4.19 -0.11 -7.33
CA THR A 199 4.76 -1.05 -6.36
C THR A 199 6.11 -0.57 -5.87
N VAL A 200 6.55 -1.06 -4.71
CA VAL A 200 7.92 -0.80 -4.22
C VAL A 200 8.97 -1.27 -5.24
N SER A 201 8.71 -2.33 -5.99
CA SER A 201 9.59 -2.79 -7.08
C SER A 201 9.68 -1.78 -8.22
N ASP A 202 8.56 -1.20 -8.64
CA ASP A 202 8.54 -0.17 -9.70
C ASP A 202 9.36 1.06 -9.28
N LEU A 203 9.28 1.45 -8.00
CA LEU A 203 10.07 2.55 -7.45
C LEU A 203 11.58 2.25 -7.41
N VAL A 204 11.96 0.99 -7.14
CA VAL A 204 13.37 0.56 -7.19
C VAL A 204 13.90 0.54 -8.63
N GLU A 205 13.10 0.08 -9.59
CA GLU A 205 13.47 0.11 -11.00
C GLU A 205 13.60 1.54 -11.51
N ARG A 206 12.71 2.43 -11.07
CA ARG A 206 12.83 3.87 -11.34
C ARG A 206 14.11 4.47 -10.77
N MET A 207 14.44 4.12 -9.52
CA MET A 207 15.69 4.55 -8.89
C MET A 207 16.92 4.06 -9.67
N ARG A 208 16.84 2.86 -10.27
CA ARG A 208 17.88 2.32 -11.15
C ARG A 208 17.98 3.07 -12.48
N ALA A 209 16.86 3.54 -13.03
CA ALA A 209 16.89 4.34 -14.26
C ALA A 209 17.51 5.73 -14.03
N ILE A 210 17.38 6.28 -12.82
CA ILE A 210 17.91 7.60 -12.44
C ILE A 210 19.38 7.52 -12.02
N ALA A 211 19.77 6.44 -11.33
CA ALA A 211 21.16 6.21 -10.95
C ALA A 211 21.90 5.48 -12.09
N ASN A 212 22.95 6.07 -12.64
CA ASN A 212 23.79 5.44 -13.68
C ASN A 212 24.14 3.97 -13.33
N GLU A 213 24.23 3.10 -14.36
CA GLU A 213 24.25 1.62 -14.29
C GLU A 213 25.21 0.98 -13.27
N ASP A 214 26.25 1.70 -12.82
CA ASP A 214 27.24 1.23 -11.83
C ASP A 214 26.91 1.55 -10.36
N SER A 215 25.77 2.19 -10.06
CA SER A 215 25.39 2.57 -8.69
C SER A 215 24.52 1.52 -7.99
N ASP A 216 24.95 1.09 -6.80
CA ASP A 216 24.17 0.22 -5.89
C ASP A 216 22.81 0.85 -5.53
N VAL A 217 21.73 0.46 -6.21
CA VAL A 217 20.35 0.91 -5.94
C VAL A 217 19.85 0.35 -4.60
N TYR A 218 18.79 0.95 -4.03
CA TYR A 218 18.16 0.39 -2.83
C TYR A 218 17.53 -0.98 -3.10
N SER A 219 17.71 -1.91 -2.16
CA SER A 219 16.91 -3.15 -2.16
C SER A 219 15.44 -2.83 -1.89
N VAL A 220 14.51 -3.66 -2.40
CA VAL A 220 13.06 -3.51 -2.16
C VAL A 220 12.74 -3.37 -0.67
N LYS A 221 13.39 -4.17 0.19
CA LYS A 221 13.23 -4.09 1.64
C LYS A 221 13.70 -2.75 2.22
N TYR A 222 14.84 -2.23 1.73
CA TYR A 222 15.36 -0.95 2.20
C TYR A 222 14.54 0.23 1.66
N MET A 223 14.08 0.16 0.42
CA MET A 223 13.15 1.13 -0.17
C MET A 223 11.85 1.21 0.63
N LYS A 224 11.28 0.06 1.00
CA LYS A 224 10.09 -0.03 1.85
C LYS A 224 10.28 0.69 3.19
N ASN A 225 11.35 0.37 3.92
CA ASN A 225 11.68 1.04 5.18
C ASN A 225 11.92 2.54 4.98
N LYS A 226 12.55 2.95 3.87
CA LYS A 226 12.81 4.36 3.57
C LYS A 226 11.54 5.15 3.25
N LEU A 227 10.56 4.54 2.59
CA LEU A 227 9.25 5.13 2.34
C LEU A 227 8.46 5.28 3.64
N GLU A 228 8.49 4.25 4.50
CA GLU A 228 7.89 4.30 5.84
C GLU A 228 8.57 5.37 6.73
N ASP A 229 9.90 5.48 6.70
CA ASP A 229 10.64 6.55 7.40
C ASP A 229 10.24 7.96 6.91
N TYR A 230 10.05 8.14 5.60
CA TYR A 230 9.85 9.45 4.99
C TYR A 230 8.40 9.95 5.12
N PHE A 231 7.42 9.09 4.83
CA PHE A 231 6.00 9.45 4.85
C PHE A 231 5.28 9.07 6.14
N GLY A 232 5.84 8.17 6.95
CA GLY A 232 5.21 7.70 8.18
C GLY A 232 3.80 7.16 7.92
N ASN A 233 2.80 7.78 8.55
CA ASN A 233 1.39 7.40 8.41
C ASN A 233 0.73 7.90 7.11
N ASP A 234 1.41 8.74 6.33
CA ASP A 234 0.89 9.30 5.08
C ASP A 234 1.01 8.32 3.90
N ILE A 235 1.43 7.07 4.16
CA ILE A 235 1.53 6.02 3.15
C ILE A 235 1.12 4.66 3.71
N VAL A 236 0.55 3.83 2.86
CA VAL A 236 0.12 2.46 3.15
C VAL A 236 0.62 1.56 2.04
N ILE A 237 1.34 0.51 2.42
CA ILE A 237 1.88 -0.49 1.50
C ILE A 237 1.05 -1.76 1.67
N THR A 238 0.27 -2.13 0.64
CA THR A 238 -0.69 -3.25 0.69
C THR A 238 -0.59 -4.13 -0.54
N ASN A 239 -1.13 -5.34 -0.47
CA ASN A 239 -1.24 -6.22 -1.62
C ASN A 239 -2.62 -6.01 -2.27
N ILE A 240 -2.64 -5.57 -3.54
CA ILE A 240 -3.88 -5.28 -4.27
C ILE A 240 -3.88 -6.10 -5.57
N ASN A 241 -4.98 -6.80 -5.86
CA ASN A 241 -5.18 -7.56 -7.11
C ASN A 241 -4.05 -8.54 -7.46
N GLY A 242 -3.46 -9.22 -6.47
CA GLY A 242 -2.35 -10.15 -6.66
C GLY A 242 -0.97 -9.53 -6.87
N LYS A 243 -0.87 -8.18 -6.89
CA LYS A 243 0.41 -7.46 -6.83
C LYS A 243 0.79 -7.19 -5.38
N ALA A 244 2.01 -7.59 -5.01
CA ALA A 244 2.56 -7.33 -3.70
C ALA A 244 3.18 -5.93 -3.59
N ASP A 245 3.17 -5.37 -2.38
CA ASP A 245 3.84 -4.11 -2.05
C ASP A 245 3.39 -2.90 -2.90
N VAL A 246 2.08 -2.75 -3.14
CA VAL A 246 1.49 -1.57 -3.77
C VAL A 246 1.49 -0.40 -2.78
N VAL A 247 2.09 0.71 -3.19
CA VAL A 247 2.27 1.93 -2.39
C VAL A 247 1.07 2.85 -2.62
N THR A 248 0.38 3.24 -1.55
CA THR A 248 -0.78 4.13 -1.60
C THR A 248 -0.61 5.29 -0.61
N SER A 249 -0.76 6.53 -1.06
CA SER A 249 -0.68 7.69 -0.17
C SER A 249 -1.97 7.82 0.66
N ARG A 250 -1.81 8.04 1.96
CA ARG A 250 -2.83 8.35 2.96
C ARG A 250 -2.62 9.79 3.45
N SER A 251 -2.69 10.80 2.58
CA SER A 251 -2.82 12.16 3.11
C SER A 251 -4.15 12.26 3.86
N THR A 252 -4.24 13.12 4.87
CA THR A 252 -5.51 13.40 5.57
C THR A 252 -5.88 14.86 5.33
N ALA A 253 -7.19 15.14 5.29
CA ALA A 253 -7.67 16.51 5.21
C ALA A 253 -7.05 17.42 6.30
N SER A 254 -6.83 16.88 7.50
CA SER A 254 -6.17 17.59 8.60
C SER A 254 -4.73 18.02 8.28
N ASN A 255 -3.92 17.12 7.67
CA ASN A 255 -2.55 17.46 7.27
C ASN A 255 -2.54 18.53 6.18
N ILE A 256 -3.43 18.45 5.20
CA ILE A 256 -3.56 19.45 4.12
C ILE A 256 -3.90 20.83 4.70
N LEU A 257 -4.88 20.89 5.62
CA LEU A 257 -5.27 22.13 6.29
C LEU A 257 -4.15 22.70 7.15
N HIS A 258 -3.44 21.85 7.91
CA HIS A 258 -2.31 22.28 8.73
C HIS A 258 -1.23 22.93 7.89
N CYS A 259 -0.79 22.27 6.80
CA CYS A 259 0.18 22.82 5.85
C CYS A 259 -0.28 24.16 5.25
N PHE A 260 -1.58 24.31 4.97
CA PHE A 260 -2.13 25.56 4.42
C PHE A 260 -2.05 26.73 5.40
N TYR A 261 -2.28 26.49 6.70
CA TYR A 261 -2.22 27.51 7.74
C TYR A 261 -0.79 27.83 8.22
N GLU A 262 0.12 26.87 8.17
CA GLU A 262 1.54 27.09 8.49
C GLU A 262 2.29 27.87 7.41
N ALA A 263 1.87 27.73 6.16
CA ALA A 263 2.48 28.47 5.05
C ALA A 263 2.20 29.98 5.17
N PRO A 264 3.22 30.85 4.96
CA PRO A 264 3.01 32.29 4.98
C PRO A 264 2.05 32.71 3.85
N LYS A 265 1.18 33.68 4.14
CA LYS A 265 0.29 34.27 3.14
C LYS A 265 1.10 34.95 2.06
N LEU A 266 0.69 34.78 0.81
CA LEU A 266 1.31 35.46 -0.32
C LEU A 266 0.83 36.92 -0.36
N VAL A 267 1.75 37.83 -0.71
CA VAL A 267 1.46 39.27 -0.81
C VAL A 267 0.62 39.58 -2.05
N ASP A 268 0.82 38.80 -3.12
CA ASP A 268 0.07 38.93 -4.36
C ASP A 268 -1.30 38.24 -4.25
N ALA A 269 -2.36 38.97 -4.60
CA ALA A 269 -3.74 38.53 -4.46
C ALA A 269 -4.09 37.39 -5.44
N GLU A 270 -3.57 37.42 -6.67
CA GLU A 270 -3.82 36.36 -7.65
C GLU A 270 -3.06 35.08 -7.29
N ALA A 271 -1.81 35.18 -6.83
CA ALA A 271 -1.05 34.03 -6.33
C ALA A 271 -1.72 33.41 -5.09
N GLU A 272 -2.25 34.23 -4.17
CA GLU A 272 -2.99 33.75 -3.00
C GLU A 272 -4.30 33.04 -3.40
N LYS A 273 -5.04 33.58 -4.36
CA LYS A 273 -6.23 32.93 -4.93
C LYS A 273 -5.89 31.56 -5.53
N LEU A 274 -4.82 31.45 -6.32
CA LEU A 274 -4.38 30.17 -6.87
C LEU A 274 -3.95 29.18 -5.78
N ARG A 275 -3.32 29.67 -4.69
CA ARG A 275 -2.96 28.85 -3.52
C ARG A 275 -4.20 28.24 -2.85
N ILE A 276 -5.25 29.04 -2.66
CA ILE A 276 -6.53 28.57 -2.10
C ILE A 276 -7.15 27.51 -3.01
N ILE A 277 -7.23 27.77 -4.33
CA ILE A 277 -7.80 26.83 -5.30
C ILE A 277 -7.03 25.50 -5.29
N LYS A 278 -5.69 25.55 -5.28
CA LYS A 278 -4.87 24.34 -5.23
C LYS A 278 -5.12 23.53 -3.96
N THR A 279 -5.21 24.21 -2.81
CA THR A 279 -5.50 23.56 -1.52
C THR A 279 -6.89 22.92 -1.52
N ALA A 280 -7.90 23.59 -2.07
CA ALA A 280 -9.24 23.03 -2.23
C ALA A 280 -9.23 21.80 -3.15
N ALA A 281 -8.46 21.83 -4.24
CA ALA A 281 -8.30 20.69 -5.14
C ALA A 281 -7.63 19.50 -4.43
N ASP A 282 -6.61 19.74 -3.60
CA ASP A 282 -5.95 18.69 -2.82
C ASP A 282 -6.89 18.04 -1.80
N LEU A 283 -7.77 18.83 -1.16
CA LEU A 283 -8.82 18.32 -0.26
C LEU A 283 -9.84 17.45 -1.02
N ILE A 284 -10.35 17.93 -2.17
CA ILE A 284 -11.28 17.17 -3.00
C ILE A 284 -10.63 15.87 -3.49
N LYS A 285 -9.37 15.94 -3.93
CA LYS A 285 -8.59 14.76 -4.35
C LYS A 285 -8.44 13.76 -3.20
N ASN A 286 -8.23 14.25 -1.97
CA ASN A 286 -8.20 13.42 -0.78
C ASN A 286 -9.53 12.69 -0.56
N ASP A 287 -10.66 13.40 -0.63
CA ASP A 287 -11.99 12.82 -0.46
C ASP A 287 -12.28 11.73 -1.51
N ILE A 288 -11.88 11.96 -2.77
CA ILE A 288 -12.00 10.95 -3.85
C ILE A 288 -11.16 9.69 -3.52
N LYS A 289 -9.95 9.87 -2.97
CA LYS A 289 -9.05 8.76 -2.60
C LYS A 289 -9.52 7.98 -1.37
N CYS A 290 -10.02 8.67 -0.36
CA CYS A 290 -10.51 8.08 0.88
C CYS A 290 -11.79 7.26 0.69
N ARG A 291 -12.48 7.46 -0.44
CA ARG A 291 -13.70 6.72 -0.74
C ARG A 291 -13.43 5.23 -0.98
N GLN A 292 -14.21 4.38 -0.30
CA GLN A 292 -14.18 2.94 -0.51
C GLN A 292 -14.73 2.62 -1.90
N THR A 293 -13.91 1.97 -2.72
CA THR A 293 -14.28 1.54 -4.07
C THR A 293 -14.00 0.07 -4.25
N SER A 294 -14.76 -0.57 -5.15
CA SER A 294 -14.56 -1.96 -5.51
C SER A 294 -14.79 -2.13 -7.00
N MET A 295 -13.93 -2.91 -7.66
CA MET A 295 -14.11 -3.37 -9.04
C MET A 295 -14.56 -4.83 -9.09
N SER A 296 -14.98 -5.41 -7.96
CA SER A 296 -15.37 -6.82 -7.90
C SER A 296 -16.71 -7.10 -8.57
N PHE A 297 -17.60 -6.10 -8.61
CA PHE A 297 -18.91 -6.19 -9.23
C PHE A 297 -19.14 -4.98 -10.13
N TYR A 298 -19.90 -5.18 -11.20
CA TYR A 298 -20.40 -4.09 -12.01
C TYR A 298 -21.58 -3.38 -11.32
N PRO A 299 -21.78 -2.08 -11.58
CA PRO A 299 -22.95 -1.34 -11.11
C PRO A 299 -24.26 -2.04 -11.51
N SER A 300 -25.20 -2.11 -10.58
CA SER A 300 -26.53 -2.64 -10.84
C SER A 300 -27.38 -1.64 -11.66
N PRO A 301 -28.48 -2.08 -12.29
CA PRO A 301 -29.39 -1.18 -12.99
C PRO A 301 -29.89 -0.03 -12.10
N ASP A 302 -30.12 -0.29 -10.82
CA ASP A 302 -30.52 0.75 -9.86
C ASP A 302 -29.41 1.79 -9.63
N ASP A 303 -28.15 1.37 -9.65
CA ASP A 303 -27.01 2.27 -9.47
C ASP A 303 -26.85 3.21 -10.67
N ILE A 304 -27.33 2.80 -11.85
CA ILE A 304 -27.32 3.60 -13.08
C ILE A 304 -28.54 4.52 -13.14
N SER A 305 -29.74 4.03 -12.78
CA SER A 305 -30.99 4.78 -12.94
C SER A 305 -31.35 5.68 -11.75
N SER A 306 -30.83 5.42 -10.56
CA SER A 306 -31.14 6.22 -9.36
C SER A 306 -30.29 7.48 -9.28
N LEU A 307 -30.91 8.65 -9.32
CA LEU A 307 -30.23 9.92 -9.13
C LEU A 307 -29.54 10.01 -7.75
N GLU A 308 -30.21 9.54 -6.70
CA GLU A 308 -29.67 9.53 -5.34
C GLU A 308 -28.37 8.73 -5.25
N LYS A 309 -28.33 7.53 -5.84
CA LYS A 309 -27.12 6.70 -5.85
C LYS A 309 -26.01 7.30 -6.71
N ASN A 310 -26.37 7.88 -7.85
CA ASN A 310 -25.42 8.54 -8.73
C ASN A 310 -24.78 9.78 -8.09
N MET A 311 -25.55 10.55 -7.32
CA MET A 311 -25.05 11.67 -6.51
C MET A 311 -24.22 11.16 -5.34
N ALA A 312 -24.68 10.12 -4.65
CA ALA A 312 -23.95 9.52 -3.55
C ALA A 312 -22.57 9.03 -3.99
N PHE A 313 -22.39 8.58 -5.24
CA PHE A 313 -21.09 8.16 -5.78
C PHE A 313 -20.03 9.28 -5.76
N VAL A 314 -20.44 10.53 -5.93
CA VAL A 314 -19.55 11.69 -5.99
C VAL A 314 -19.31 12.23 -4.56
N PRO A 315 -18.07 12.60 -4.17
CA PRO A 315 -17.81 13.20 -2.87
C PRO A 315 -18.56 14.52 -2.66
N GLU A 316 -19.01 14.77 -1.43
CA GLU A 316 -19.79 15.97 -1.08
C GLU A 316 -19.03 17.27 -1.38
N SER A 317 -17.72 17.31 -1.13
CA SER A 317 -16.87 18.45 -1.45
C SER A 317 -16.84 18.78 -2.94
N LEU A 318 -16.83 17.76 -3.81
CA LEU A 318 -16.88 17.92 -5.25
C LEU A 318 -18.28 18.34 -5.71
N CYS A 319 -19.34 17.77 -5.12
CA CYS A 319 -20.72 18.22 -5.36
C CYS A 319 -20.91 19.69 -5.00
N LEU A 320 -20.37 20.12 -3.86
CA LEU A 320 -20.40 21.52 -3.41
C LEU A 320 -19.69 22.44 -4.40
N LEU A 321 -18.49 22.08 -4.85
CA LEU A 321 -17.73 22.85 -5.84
C LEU A 321 -18.53 23.00 -7.15
N MET A 322 -18.99 21.89 -7.72
CA MET A 322 -19.72 21.92 -8.99
C MET A 322 -21.06 22.63 -8.86
N GLY A 323 -21.79 22.43 -7.75
CA GLY A 323 -23.03 23.13 -7.45
C GLY A 323 -22.85 24.64 -7.27
N THR A 324 -21.66 25.08 -6.82
CA THR A 324 -21.32 26.51 -6.74
C THR A 324 -20.96 27.10 -8.10
N ILE A 325 -20.33 26.30 -8.98
CA ILE A 325 -19.95 26.74 -10.33
C ILE A 325 -21.14 26.76 -11.29
N PHE A 326 -22.06 25.80 -11.19
CA PHE A 326 -23.17 25.68 -12.12
C PHE A 326 -24.32 26.64 -11.77
N SER A 327 -24.67 27.52 -12.70
CA SER A 327 -25.69 28.57 -12.52
C SER A 327 -27.14 28.09 -12.68
N GLU A 328 -27.36 26.87 -13.18
CA GLU A 328 -28.68 26.36 -13.54
C GLU A 328 -29.43 25.72 -12.36
N LYS A 329 -30.76 25.89 -12.34
CA LYS A 329 -31.65 25.18 -11.41
C LYS A 329 -31.96 23.79 -12.00
N LYS A 330 -31.66 22.72 -11.25
CA LYS A 330 -31.69 21.29 -11.65
C LYS A 330 -30.46 20.80 -12.39
N THR A 331 -29.31 20.87 -11.73
CA THR A 331 -28.02 20.39 -12.24
C THR A 331 -27.59 19.06 -11.65
N GLU A 332 -28.38 18.41 -10.78
CA GLU A 332 -27.98 17.20 -10.06
C GLU A 332 -27.50 16.08 -10.99
N MET A 333 -28.21 15.79 -12.09
CA MET A 333 -27.76 14.77 -13.04
C MET A 333 -26.47 15.18 -13.77
N LYS A 334 -26.28 16.47 -14.07
CA LYS A 334 -25.05 17.00 -14.67
C LYS A 334 -23.88 16.92 -13.67
N ILE A 335 -24.13 17.27 -12.40
CA ILE A 335 -23.18 17.14 -11.29
C ILE A 335 -22.79 15.67 -11.11
N ALA A 336 -23.76 14.75 -11.11
CA ALA A 336 -23.47 13.32 -11.02
C ALA A 336 -22.63 12.83 -12.21
N SER A 337 -22.99 13.20 -13.44
CA SER A 337 -22.28 12.78 -14.66
C SER A 337 -20.85 13.32 -14.74
N ILE A 338 -20.68 14.63 -14.55
CA ILE A 338 -19.35 15.27 -14.58
C ILE A 338 -18.53 14.85 -13.35
N GLY A 339 -19.17 14.76 -12.18
CA GLY A 339 -18.54 14.31 -10.95
C GLY A 339 -18.01 12.88 -11.05
N GLN A 340 -18.79 11.96 -11.62
CA GLN A 340 -18.32 10.60 -11.91
C GLN A 340 -17.13 10.60 -12.87
N THR A 341 -17.13 11.49 -13.86
CA THR A 341 -16.00 11.65 -14.80
C THR A 341 -14.74 12.15 -14.11
N ILE A 342 -14.84 13.14 -13.22
CA ILE A 342 -13.72 13.64 -12.42
C ILE A 342 -13.20 12.55 -11.48
N VAL A 343 -14.10 11.81 -10.83
CA VAL A 343 -13.75 10.69 -9.94
C VAL A 343 -13.03 9.58 -10.70
N GLN A 344 -13.52 9.20 -11.89
CA GLN A 344 -12.86 8.22 -12.75
C GLN A 344 -11.48 8.72 -13.21
N ALA A 345 -11.36 9.98 -13.64
CA ALA A 345 -10.09 10.55 -14.08
C ALA A 345 -9.06 10.62 -12.95
N ALA A 346 -9.49 10.92 -11.72
CA ALA A 346 -8.63 10.92 -10.55
C ALA A 346 -8.22 9.52 -10.08
N ARG A 347 -8.98 8.48 -10.45
CA ARG A 347 -8.79 7.09 -9.98
C ARG A 347 -9.11 6.05 -11.08
N PRO A 348 -8.38 6.05 -12.21
CA PRO A 348 -8.80 5.35 -13.44
C PRO A 348 -8.83 3.81 -13.34
N ARG A 349 -8.04 3.22 -12.43
CA ARG A 349 -7.82 1.75 -12.37
C ARG A 349 -8.48 1.04 -11.18
N VAL A 350 -9.32 1.73 -10.40
CA VAL A 350 -9.81 1.22 -9.09
C VAL A 350 -11.32 1.30 -8.89
N LEU A 351 -12.05 1.82 -9.87
CA LEU A 351 -13.51 1.95 -9.82
C LEU A 351 -14.12 1.86 -11.22
N ILE A 352 -15.44 1.65 -11.26
CA ILE A 352 -16.26 1.63 -12.48
C ILE A 352 -17.39 2.63 -12.25
N ALA A 353 -17.37 3.76 -12.96
CA ALA A 353 -18.40 4.77 -12.86
C ALA A 353 -19.75 4.27 -13.46
N PRO A 354 -20.86 4.23 -12.68
CA PRO A 354 -22.16 3.74 -13.14
C PRO A 354 -22.66 4.39 -14.43
N LEU A 355 -22.57 5.72 -14.54
CA LEU A 355 -23.06 6.45 -15.72
C LEU A 355 -22.18 6.22 -16.94
N GLN A 356 -20.87 6.04 -16.75
CA GLN A 356 -19.95 5.81 -17.87
C GLN A 356 -20.11 4.40 -18.46
N ILE A 357 -20.26 3.37 -17.63
CA ILE A 357 -20.53 2.01 -18.13
C ILE A 357 -21.94 1.92 -18.70
N GLY A 358 -22.93 2.57 -18.07
CA GLY A 358 -24.30 2.63 -18.57
C GLY A 358 -24.40 3.27 -19.96
N LEU A 359 -23.74 4.41 -20.15
CA LEU A 359 -23.66 5.09 -21.46
C LEU A 359 -22.96 4.21 -22.49
N ALA A 360 -21.84 3.58 -22.14
CA ALA A 360 -21.08 2.73 -23.04
C ALA A 360 -21.91 1.53 -23.53
N VAL A 361 -22.63 0.86 -22.62
CA VAL A 361 -23.54 -0.26 -22.92
C VAL A 361 -24.70 0.23 -23.80
N GLN A 362 -25.31 1.37 -23.47
CA GLN A 362 -26.38 1.94 -24.26
C GLN A 362 -25.93 2.21 -25.71
N MET A 363 -24.77 2.83 -25.90
CA MET A 363 -24.23 3.10 -27.23
C MET A 363 -23.86 1.84 -27.99
N HIS A 364 -23.38 0.82 -27.30
CA HIS A 364 -23.07 -0.46 -27.92
C HIS A 364 -24.33 -1.13 -28.47
N HIS A 365 -25.44 -1.09 -27.73
CA HIS A 365 -26.73 -1.58 -28.22
C HIS A 365 -27.27 -0.78 -29.41
N HIS A 366 -27.25 0.56 -29.33
CA HIS A 366 -27.83 1.42 -30.38
C HIS A 366 -27.02 1.41 -31.67
N PHE A 367 -25.71 1.52 -31.56
CA PHE A 367 -24.87 1.72 -32.73
C PHE A 367 -24.27 0.40 -33.20
N GLY A 368 -23.65 -0.38 -32.31
CA GLY A 368 -22.89 -1.59 -32.63
C GLY A 368 -21.38 -1.34 -32.80
N PRO A 369 -20.92 -0.44 -33.69
CA PRO A 369 -19.51 -0.17 -33.90
C PRO A 369 -18.76 0.31 -32.66
N LYS A 370 -17.48 -0.06 -32.61
CA LYS A 370 -16.51 0.33 -31.58
C LYS A 370 -16.16 1.83 -31.59
N PHE A 371 -16.24 2.48 -32.75
CA PHE A 371 -15.76 3.85 -32.97
C PHE A 371 -16.40 4.91 -32.04
N PRO A 372 -17.75 4.99 -31.90
CA PRO A 372 -18.36 5.99 -31.02
C PRO A 372 -18.01 5.80 -29.54
N ILE A 373 -17.94 4.55 -29.09
CA ILE A 373 -17.64 4.19 -27.69
C ILE A 373 -16.19 4.54 -27.35
N ASP A 374 -15.25 4.13 -28.21
CA ASP A 374 -13.83 4.42 -28.00
C ASP A 374 -13.54 5.92 -28.10
N SER A 375 -14.24 6.64 -28.97
CA SER A 375 -14.15 8.11 -29.04
C SER A 375 -14.59 8.73 -27.72
N LEU A 376 -15.73 8.35 -27.14
CA LEU A 376 -16.16 8.93 -25.87
C LEU A 376 -15.29 8.51 -24.68
N ASN A 377 -14.77 7.29 -24.70
CA ASN A 377 -13.80 6.82 -23.73
C ASN A 377 -12.50 7.65 -23.79
N SER A 378 -11.98 7.96 -24.99
CA SER A 378 -10.77 8.78 -25.11
C SER A 378 -10.95 10.21 -24.58
N HIS A 379 -12.18 10.72 -24.57
CA HIS A 379 -12.52 12.01 -23.95
C HIS A 379 -12.88 11.88 -22.45
N GLY A 380 -12.91 10.67 -21.90
CA GLY A 380 -13.19 10.40 -20.49
C GLY A 380 -14.68 10.31 -20.12
N PHE A 381 -15.61 10.29 -21.09
CA PHE A 381 -17.05 10.30 -20.83
C PHE A 381 -17.70 8.91 -20.79
N SER A 382 -17.00 7.87 -21.23
CA SER A 382 -17.54 6.52 -21.38
C SER A 382 -16.53 5.48 -20.93
N SER A 383 -17.01 4.30 -20.53
CA SER A 383 -16.16 3.11 -20.43
C SER A 383 -15.68 2.66 -21.82
N SER A 384 -14.58 1.89 -21.86
CA SER A 384 -14.04 1.37 -23.11
C SER A 384 -14.94 0.30 -23.74
N TYR A 385 -14.84 0.14 -25.06
CA TYR A 385 -15.53 -0.96 -25.74
C TYR A 385 -15.14 -2.34 -25.17
N SER A 386 -13.87 -2.52 -24.81
CA SER A 386 -13.40 -3.76 -24.18
C SER A 386 -14.04 -4.03 -22.81
N GLU A 387 -14.28 -2.98 -22.03
CA GLU A 387 -14.93 -3.10 -20.72
C GLU A 387 -16.43 -3.40 -20.86
N VAL A 388 -17.09 -2.84 -21.89
CA VAL A 388 -18.48 -3.20 -22.25
C VAL A 388 -18.59 -4.67 -22.62
N LYS A 389 -17.76 -5.16 -23.55
CA LYS A 389 -17.74 -6.58 -23.93
C LYS A 389 -17.47 -7.48 -22.73
N ARG A 390 -16.59 -7.06 -21.82
CA ARG A 390 -16.31 -7.77 -20.57
C ARG A 390 -17.54 -7.83 -19.66
N PHE A 391 -18.23 -6.71 -19.48
CA PHE A 391 -19.49 -6.65 -18.73
C PHE A 391 -20.52 -7.62 -19.30
N GLU A 392 -20.73 -7.60 -20.61
CA GLU A 392 -21.68 -8.50 -21.29
C GLU A 392 -21.36 -9.97 -21.05
N MET A 393 -20.10 -10.38 -21.19
CA MET A 393 -19.68 -11.76 -20.94
C MET A 393 -19.86 -12.16 -19.47
N CYS A 394 -19.47 -11.28 -18.53
CA CYS A 394 -19.65 -11.51 -17.10
C CYS A 394 -21.14 -11.64 -16.72
N ALA A 395 -21.99 -10.80 -17.32
CA ALA A 395 -23.42 -10.83 -17.10
C ALA A 395 -24.06 -12.10 -17.70
N ALA A 396 -23.63 -12.53 -18.89
CA ALA A 396 -24.09 -13.79 -19.48
C ALA A 396 -23.71 -14.99 -18.61
N GLN A 397 -22.46 -15.05 -18.12
CA GLN A 397 -21.99 -16.15 -17.27
C GLN A 397 -22.69 -16.18 -15.90
N SER A 398 -22.84 -15.03 -15.25
CA SER A 398 -23.39 -14.94 -13.89
C SER A 398 -24.90 -15.14 -13.83
N GLN A 399 -25.63 -14.72 -14.86
CA GLN A 399 -27.08 -14.90 -14.91
C GLN A 399 -27.50 -16.26 -15.46
N GLY A 400 -26.66 -16.87 -16.29
CA GLY A 400 -26.86 -18.20 -16.87
C GLY A 400 -28.23 -18.43 -17.52
N THR A 401 -28.59 -19.70 -17.67
CA THR A 401 -29.87 -20.10 -18.30
C THR A 401 -30.98 -20.32 -17.26
N GLU A 402 -30.64 -20.65 -16.01
CA GLU A 402 -31.60 -20.88 -14.93
C GLU A 402 -32.42 -19.64 -14.59
N ILE A 403 -33.73 -19.81 -14.41
CA ILE A 403 -34.62 -18.75 -13.99
C ILE A 403 -34.69 -18.76 -12.45
N PRO A 404 -34.09 -17.76 -11.78
CA PRO A 404 -33.99 -17.77 -10.32
C PRO A 404 -35.36 -17.53 -9.66
N GLY A 405 -35.68 -18.32 -8.63
CA GLY A 405 -36.83 -18.08 -7.76
C GLY A 405 -38.15 -18.72 -8.21
N ILE A 406 -38.12 -19.67 -9.15
CA ILE A 406 -39.29 -20.50 -9.48
C ILE A 406 -39.65 -21.38 -8.28
N THR A 407 -40.93 -21.36 -7.91
CA THR A 407 -41.53 -22.25 -6.90
C THR A 407 -42.79 -22.91 -7.47
N SER A 408 -43.40 -23.86 -6.76
CA SER A 408 -44.53 -24.71 -7.19
C SER A 408 -45.86 -24.00 -7.52
N GLY A 409 -45.86 -22.68 -7.69
CA GLY A 409 -47.01 -21.88 -8.16
C GLY A 409 -46.69 -20.97 -9.35
N HIS A 410 -45.51 -21.10 -9.96
CA HIS A 410 -45.09 -20.32 -11.10
C HIS A 410 -45.36 -21.08 -12.41
N PHE A 411 -45.98 -20.39 -13.37
CA PHE A 411 -46.07 -20.83 -14.75
C PHE A 411 -44.89 -20.27 -15.55
N VAL A 412 -44.16 -21.14 -16.24
CA VAL A 412 -43.03 -20.77 -17.10
C VAL A 412 -43.34 -21.20 -18.52
N GLN A 413 -43.29 -20.25 -19.46
CA GLN A 413 -43.43 -20.51 -20.89
C GLN A 413 -42.13 -20.14 -21.59
N TYR A 414 -41.55 -21.10 -22.30
CA TYR A 414 -40.44 -20.84 -23.22
C TYR A 414 -41.02 -20.58 -24.62
N VAL A 415 -40.56 -19.50 -25.25
CA VAL A 415 -40.91 -19.15 -26.62
C VAL A 415 -39.60 -19.05 -27.39
N ALA A 416 -39.46 -19.85 -28.44
CA ALA A 416 -38.30 -19.87 -29.31
C ALA A 416 -38.68 -19.26 -30.66
N ASP A 417 -37.84 -18.37 -31.18
CA ASP A 417 -38.00 -17.76 -32.51
C ASP A 417 -36.63 -17.58 -33.16
N ASN A 418 -36.62 -17.33 -34.47
CA ASN A 418 -35.38 -17.01 -35.19
C ASN A 418 -34.84 -15.66 -34.73
N ALA A 419 -33.54 -15.64 -34.44
CA ALA A 419 -32.76 -14.44 -34.14
C ALA A 419 -31.89 -14.13 -35.37
N ASP A 420 -32.50 -13.46 -36.35
CA ASP A 420 -31.82 -13.03 -37.56
C ASP A 420 -31.23 -11.64 -37.39
N HIS A 421 -29.93 -11.49 -37.68
CA HIS A 421 -29.27 -10.19 -37.63
C HIS A 421 -28.37 -9.97 -38.84
N ASN A 422 -28.51 -8.81 -39.50
CA ASN A 422 -27.57 -8.38 -40.53
C ASN A 422 -26.29 -7.92 -39.85
N GLY A 423 -25.24 -8.74 -39.89
CA GLY A 423 -23.94 -8.44 -39.29
C GLY A 423 -23.16 -7.36 -40.03
N ARG A 424 -23.80 -6.25 -40.46
CA ARG A 424 -23.25 -5.07 -41.16
C ARG A 424 -21.90 -5.32 -41.86
N THR A 425 -21.83 -6.33 -42.73
CA THR A 425 -20.68 -6.51 -43.62
C THR A 425 -20.89 -5.65 -44.86
N LEU A 426 -19.80 -5.12 -45.41
CA LEU A 426 -19.85 -4.22 -46.58
C LEU A 426 -20.52 -4.86 -47.81
N ASP A 427 -20.59 -6.19 -47.86
CA ASP A 427 -21.23 -6.98 -48.91
C ASP A 427 -22.68 -7.39 -48.59
N GLY A 428 -23.17 -7.15 -47.38
CA GLY A 428 -24.50 -7.56 -46.92
C GLY A 428 -24.73 -9.08 -46.84
N GLN A 429 -23.70 -9.91 -47.01
CA GLN A 429 -23.82 -11.37 -47.13
C GLN A 429 -23.64 -12.14 -45.82
N ASN A 430 -23.19 -11.48 -44.75
CA ASN A 430 -22.96 -12.13 -43.47
C ASN A 430 -24.12 -11.82 -42.50
N THR A 431 -25.23 -12.54 -42.68
CA THR A 431 -26.34 -12.55 -41.72
C THR A 431 -26.05 -13.58 -40.64
N PHE A 432 -26.09 -13.14 -39.38
CA PHE A 432 -26.17 -14.03 -38.25
C PHE A 432 -27.57 -14.65 -38.23
N HIS A 433 -27.63 -15.97 -38.34
CA HIS A 433 -28.85 -16.75 -38.19
C HIS A 433 -28.74 -17.55 -36.89
N GLY A 434 -29.51 -17.16 -35.88
CA GLY A 434 -29.59 -17.84 -34.59
C GLY A 434 -31.03 -18.17 -34.20
N MET A 435 -31.20 -18.78 -33.03
CA MET A 435 -32.51 -19.01 -32.41
C MET A 435 -32.53 -18.32 -31.04
N GLY A 436 -33.38 -17.32 -30.86
CA GLY A 436 -33.61 -16.71 -29.57
C GLY A 436 -34.66 -17.49 -28.77
N ILE A 437 -34.40 -17.78 -27.50
CA ILE A 437 -35.39 -18.38 -26.60
C ILE A 437 -35.66 -17.41 -25.45
N ILE A 438 -36.91 -16.99 -25.30
CA ILE A 438 -37.36 -16.21 -24.15
C ILE A 438 -38.11 -17.11 -23.18
N ALA A 439 -37.97 -16.85 -21.89
CA ALA A 439 -38.79 -17.45 -20.86
C ALA A 439 -39.68 -16.37 -20.22
N ALA A 440 -40.99 -16.59 -20.28
CA ALA A 440 -42.00 -15.78 -19.60
C ALA A 440 -42.45 -16.50 -18.33
N VAL A 441 -42.39 -15.82 -17.18
CA VAL A 441 -42.69 -16.40 -15.87
C VAL A 441 -43.81 -15.62 -15.21
N THR A 442 -44.85 -16.32 -14.74
CA THR A 442 -46.02 -15.73 -14.07
C THR A 442 -46.39 -16.53 -12.81
N PRO A 443 -46.54 -15.90 -11.63
CA PRO A 443 -46.26 -14.50 -11.35
C PRO A 443 -44.75 -14.18 -11.49
N GLY A 444 -44.42 -12.91 -11.63
CA GLY A 444 -43.09 -12.45 -11.97
C GLY A 444 -42.12 -12.63 -10.82
N THR A 445 -40.88 -12.99 -11.14
CA THR A 445 -39.81 -13.16 -10.16
C THR A 445 -39.02 -11.87 -10.00
N LYS A 446 -38.61 -11.55 -8.77
CA LYS A 446 -37.79 -10.35 -8.44
C LYS A 446 -36.51 -10.80 -7.75
N ARG A 447 -35.53 -11.30 -8.52
CA ARG A 447 -34.19 -11.57 -7.99
C ARG A 447 -33.15 -10.84 -8.81
N LYS A 448 -32.40 -9.95 -8.15
CA LYS A 448 -31.26 -9.23 -8.72
C LYS A 448 -30.01 -10.06 -8.41
N ILE A 449 -29.36 -10.57 -9.45
CA ILE A 449 -28.07 -11.24 -9.32
C ILE A 449 -27.00 -10.18 -9.63
N PRO A 450 -26.11 -9.84 -8.67
CA PRO A 450 -25.02 -8.91 -8.94
C PRO A 450 -24.08 -9.53 -9.98
N VAL A 451 -23.57 -8.72 -10.92
CA VAL A 451 -22.69 -9.19 -11.97
C VAL A 451 -21.23 -9.06 -11.50
N PRO A 452 -20.54 -10.18 -11.18
CA PRO A 452 -19.13 -10.13 -10.79
C PRO A 452 -18.27 -9.77 -12.00
N ARG A 453 -17.32 -8.86 -11.82
CA ARG A 453 -16.33 -8.54 -12.84
C ARG A 453 -15.22 -9.59 -12.82
N CYS A 454 -15.32 -10.57 -13.70
CA CYS A 454 -14.38 -11.67 -13.82
C CYS A 454 -13.65 -11.65 -15.17
N SER A 455 -12.66 -12.52 -15.34
CA SER A 455 -12.01 -12.76 -16.62
C SER A 455 -12.69 -13.96 -17.24
N THR A 456 -13.50 -13.75 -18.27
CA THR A 456 -14.35 -14.78 -18.88
C THR A 456 -13.86 -15.07 -20.29
N ARG A 457 -13.73 -16.35 -20.65
CA ARG A 457 -13.49 -16.77 -22.03
C ARG A 457 -14.81 -17.06 -22.72
N ALA A 458 -14.83 -16.97 -24.05
CA ALA A 458 -15.99 -17.37 -24.84
C ALA A 458 -16.46 -18.80 -24.51
N SER A 459 -15.52 -19.73 -24.29
CA SER A 459 -15.80 -21.11 -23.87
C SER A 459 -16.59 -21.20 -22.56
N ASP A 460 -16.33 -20.29 -21.61
CA ASP A 460 -17.00 -20.30 -20.31
C ASP A 460 -18.46 -19.91 -20.46
N VAL A 461 -18.74 -18.94 -21.34
CA VAL A 461 -20.10 -18.51 -21.70
C VAL A 461 -20.83 -19.61 -22.45
N THR A 462 -20.17 -20.26 -23.42
CA THR A 462 -20.74 -21.38 -24.19
C THR A 462 -21.12 -22.56 -23.29
N ASN A 463 -20.31 -22.87 -22.28
CA ASN A 463 -20.61 -23.95 -21.32
C ASN A 463 -21.84 -23.64 -20.45
N VAL A 464 -22.01 -22.37 -20.03
CA VAL A 464 -23.19 -21.95 -19.25
C VAL A 464 -24.45 -21.93 -20.12
N GLY A 465 -24.32 -21.57 -21.40
CA GLY A 465 -25.41 -21.51 -22.36
C GLY A 465 -25.85 -22.85 -22.95
N LYS A 466 -25.55 -23.99 -22.32
CA LYS A 466 -26.06 -25.29 -22.79
C LYS A 466 -27.45 -25.55 -22.24
N ILE A 467 -28.46 -25.67 -23.11
CA ILE A 467 -29.76 -26.23 -22.75
C ILE A 467 -29.81 -27.70 -23.18
N PRO A 468 -29.99 -28.66 -22.24
CA PRO A 468 -30.26 -30.04 -22.62
C PRO A 468 -31.67 -30.13 -23.24
N ILE A 469 -31.74 -30.52 -24.52
CA ILE A 469 -33.02 -30.80 -25.18
C ILE A 469 -33.46 -32.21 -24.82
N HIS A 470 -34.54 -32.31 -24.04
CA HIS A 470 -35.19 -33.58 -23.75
C HIS A 470 -36.35 -33.78 -24.72
N PHE A 471 -36.18 -34.68 -25.68
CA PHE A 471 -37.29 -35.11 -26.52
C PHE A 471 -38.29 -35.90 -25.68
N TYR A 472 -39.56 -35.48 -25.70
CA TYR A 472 -40.63 -36.24 -25.08
C TYR A 472 -40.77 -37.59 -25.80
N LYS A 473 -40.24 -38.65 -25.19
CA LYS A 473 -40.59 -40.02 -25.57
C LYS A 473 -41.92 -40.34 -24.94
N GLY A 474 -43.00 -39.99 -25.64
CA GLY A 474 -44.33 -40.39 -25.20
C GLY A 474 -44.41 -41.89 -25.01
N THR A 475 -44.98 -42.35 -23.89
CA THR A 475 -45.47 -43.72 -23.80
C THR A 475 -46.45 -43.93 -24.95
N CYS A 476 -46.06 -44.78 -25.90
CA CYS A 476 -46.91 -45.18 -27.02
C CYS A 476 -48.26 -45.64 -26.44
N GLY A 477 -49.31 -44.81 -26.57
CA GLY A 477 -50.66 -45.16 -26.11
C GLY A 477 -51.49 -44.06 -25.44
N ALA A 478 -50.94 -42.92 -25.03
CA ALA A 478 -51.74 -41.85 -24.41
C ALA A 478 -51.45 -40.49 -25.04
N SER A 479 -52.03 -40.23 -26.22
CA SER A 479 -52.27 -38.85 -26.65
C SER A 479 -53.38 -38.28 -25.76
N LEU A 480 -53.02 -37.61 -24.67
CA LEU A 480 -53.96 -36.70 -24.03
C LEU A 480 -54.15 -35.54 -25.03
N PRO A 481 -55.33 -35.37 -25.64
CA PRO A 481 -55.55 -34.21 -26.49
C PRO A 481 -55.37 -32.97 -25.62
N PHE A 482 -54.51 -32.04 -26.05
CA PHE A 482 -54.50 -30.71 -25.47
C PHE A 482 -55.86 -30.07 -25.77
N VAL A 483 -56.75 -30.07 -24.78
CA VAL A 483 -58.04 -29.40 -24.88
C VAL A 483 -57.81 -27.92 -24.57
N TYR A 484 -57.65 -27.12 -25.62
CA TYR A 484 -57.68 -25.67 -25.51
C TYR A 484 -59.09 -25.25 -25.09
N LYS A 485 -59.22 -24.55 -23.96
CA LYS A 485 -60.47 -23.88 -23.62
C LYS A 485 -60.62 -22.64 -24.48
N GLU A 486 -61.86 -22.29 -24.81
CA GLU A 486 -62.18 -21.02 -25.49
C GLU A 486 -61.57 -19.85 -24.69
N LEU A 487 -60.82 -19.00 -25.38
CA LEU A 487 -60.24 -17.80 -24.78
C LEU A 487 -61.39 -16.91 -24.30
N GLN A 488 -61.44 -16.63 -22.99
CA GLN A 488 -62.38 -15.65 -22.47
C GLN A 488 -62.00 -14.27 -23.00
N ASP A 489 -62.98 -13.56 -23.57
CA ASP A 489 -62.84 -12.21 -24.10
C ASP A 489 -62.57 -11.21 -22.94
N LEU A 490 -61.32 -11.13 -22.51
CA LEU A 490 -60.86 -10.19 -21.49
C LEU A 490 -60.69 -8.81 -22.12
N ARG A 491 -61.77 -8.02 -22.14
CA ARG A 491 -61.71 -6.60 -22.54
C ARG A 491 -61.01 -5.81 -21.44
N TYR A 492 -59.72 -5.57 -21.63
CA TYR A 492 -58.93 -4.68 -20.80
C TYR A 492 -58.66 -3.38 -21.58
N THR A 493 -59.08 -2.24 -21.03
CA THR A 493 -58.67 -0.92 -21.54
C THR A 493 -57.20 -0.74 -21.25
N ASP A 494 -56.37 -0.85 -22.27
CA ASP A 494 -54.93 -0.69 -22.18
C ASP A 494 -54.57 0.80 -21.89
N PRO A 495 -53.98 1.12 -20.72
CA PRO A 495 -53.51 2.47 -20.43
C PRO A 495 -52.10 2.76 -21.00
N THR A 496 -51.49 1.84 -21.78
CA THR A 496 -50.13 2.02 -22.34
C THR A 496 -50.00 3.21 -23.26
N TRP A 497 -51.08 3.79 -23.80
CA TRP A 497 -51.04 5.08 -24.50
C TRP A 497 -50.55 6.24 -23.61
N LYS A 498 -50.48 6.06 -22.29
CA LYS A 498 -49.86 7.00 -21.33
C LYS A 498 -48.38 6.73 -21.05
N LEU A 499 -47.79 5.67 -21.59
CA LEU A 499 -46.34 5.40 -21.48
C LEU A 499 -45.50 6.27 -22.43
N ASP A 500 -46.13 7.05 -23.29
CA ASP A 500 -45.47 8.00 -24.21
C ASP A 500 -44.95 9.28 -23.53
N LEU A 501 -44.99 9.38 -22.19
CA LEU A 501 -44.49 10.56 -21.46
C LEU A 501 -42.95 10.74 -21.49
N THR A 502 -42.20 9.83 -22.11
CA THR A 502 -40.75 9.97 -22.33
C THR A 502 -40.33 9.80 -23.80
N LEU A 503 -41.28 9.74 -24.73
CA LEU A 503 -41.07 9.39 -26.14
C LEU A 503 -41.09 10.59 -27.12
N GLU A 504 -40.97 11.83 -26.63
CA GLU A 504 -41.04 12.99 -27.52
C GLU A 504 -39.83 13.18 -28.45
N ASP A 505 -38.70 12.45 -28.33
CA ASP A 505 -37.50 12.84 -29.12
C ASP A 505 -36.64 11.75 -29.77
N CYS A 506 -37.04 10.49 -29.89
CA CYS A 506 -36.27 9.52 -30.71
C CYS A 506 -37.15 8.43 -31.34
N THR A 507 -37.81 8.77 -32.44
CA THR A 507 -38.29 7.78 -33.41
C THR A 507 -37.10 7.17 -34.17
N ALA A 508 -36.64 5.99 -33.73
CA ALA A 508 -35.91 5.07 -34.60
C ALA A 508 -36.07 3.64 -34.10
N HIS A 509 -36.94 2.89 -34.77
CA HIS A 509 -37.02 1.44 -34.65
C HIS A 509 -35.66 0.83 -35.03
N SER A 510 -34.92 0.35 -34.03
CA SER A 510 -33.77 -0.51 -34.25
C SER A 510 -33.59 -1.41 -33.03
N PHE A 511 -34.22 -2.58 -33.08
CA PHE A 511 -33.87 -3.70 -32.20
C PHE A 511 -32.49 -4.19 -32.64
N SER A 512 -31.45 -3.90 -31.85
CA SER A 512 -30.05 -4.15 -32.21
C SER A 512 -29.25 -4.61 -30.99
N TYR A 513 -28.53 -5.70 -31.23
CA TYR A 513 -27.45 -6.35 -30.46
C TYR A 513 -27.64 -6.59 -28.95
N ALA A 514 -27.65 -7.88 -28.61
CA ALA A 514 -27.35 -8.45 -27.30
C ALA A 514 -28.28 -8.05 -26.14
N TYR A 515 -29.44 -8.70 -26.07
CA TYR A 515 -30.13 -8.88 -24.80
C TYR A 515 -29.30 -9.81 -23.90
N VAL A 516 -28.29 -9.26 -23.23
CA VAL A 516 -27.69 -9.95 -22.09
C VAL A 516 -28.72 -9.93 -20.98
N VAL A 517 -29.41 -11.07 -20.84
CA VAL A 517 -30.29 -11.48 -19.76
C VAL A 517 -30.81 -10.29 -18.93
N ARG A 518 -31.89 -9.67 -19.39
CA ARG A 518 -32.63 -8.69 -18.61
C ARG A 518 -33.78 -9.41 -17.95
N ASN A 519 -33.84 -9.38 -16.61
CA ASN A 519 -35.07 -9.62 -15.87
C ASN A 519 -35.83 -8.30 -15.80
N GLU A 520 -36.78 -8.08 -16.70
CA GLU A 520 -37.68 -6.93 -16.59
C GLU A 520 -38.85 -7.28 -15.67
N ALA A 521 -38.97 -6.56 -14.56
CA ALA A 521 -40.11 -6.66 -13.66
C ALA A 521 -41.22 -5.72 -14.18
N GLY A 522 -42.29 -6.29 -14.73
CA GLY A 522 -43.45 -5.51 -15.18
C GLY A 522 -44.18 -4.83 -14.02
N SER A 523 -44.38 -3.51 -14.12
CA SER A 523 -45.18 -2.67 -13.21
C SER A 523 -46.65 -2.53 -13.66
N GLN A 524 -47.20 -3.55 -14.32
CA GLN A 524 -48.56 -3.54 -14.88
C GLN A 524 -49.37 -4.78 -14.45
N PRO A 525 -50.72 -4.74 -14.50
CA PRO A 525 -51.55 -5.80 -13.94
C PRO A 525 -51.37 -7.09 -14.76
N GLY A 526 -50.95 -8.15 -14.08
CA GLY A 526 -50.53 -9.41 -14.68
C GLY A 526 -49.14 -9.88 -14.26
N HIS A 527 -48.37 -9.07 -13.51
CA HIS A 527 -47.08 -9.39 -12.88
C HIS A 527 -46.34 -10.56 -13.55
N SER A 528 -45.80 -10.38 -14.75
CA SER A 528 -44.99 -11.38 -15.44
C SER A 528 -43.56 -10.87 -15.58
N SER A 529 -42.56 -11.71 -15.30
CA SER A 529 -41.15 -11.40 -15.55
C SER A 529 -40.70 -12.07 -16.85
N ARG A 530 -40.00 -11.33 -17.71
CA ARG A 530 -39.42 -11.85 -18.96
C ARG A 530 -37.92 -12.04 -18.75
N LYS A 531 -37.39 -13.20 -19.13
CA LYS A 531 -35.95 -13.47 -19.24
C LYS A 531 -35.65 -13.84 -20.69
N ILE A 532 -34.77 -13.07 -21.34
CA ILE A 532 -34.37 -13.33 -22.74
C ILE A 532 -33.06 -14.12 -22.72
N ILE A 533 -33.01 -15.21 -23.51
CA ILE A 533 -31.82 -16.05 -23.64
C ILE A 533 -31.54 -16.31 -25.14
N CYS A 534 -30.50 -15.70 -25.70
CA CYS A 534 -30.17 -15.84 -27.12
C CYS A 534 -29.30 -17.08 -27.39
N TYR A 535 -29.59 -17.88 -28.42
CA TYR A 535 -28.80 -19.07 -28.83
C TYR A 535 -28.51 -19.09 -30.35
N VAL A 536 -27.59 -19.96 -30.76
CA VAL A 536 -27.34 -20.30 -32.18
C VAL A 536 -27.52 -21.79 -32.39
N PHE A 537 -28.24 -22.15 -33.46
CA PHE A 537 -28.42 -23.53 -33.90
C PHE A 537 -27.37 -23.84 -34.98
N THR A 538 -26.38 -24.68 -34.69
CA THR A 538 -25.49 -25.23 -35.72
C THR A 538 -26.06 -26.56 -36.19
N ASN A 539 -26.65 -26.57 -37.38
CA ASN A 539 -27.29 -27.75 -37.95
C ASN A 539 -26.24 -28.67 -38.60
N ASP A 540 -25.39 -29.33 -37.80
CA ASP A 540 -24.57 -30.42 -38.34
C ASP A 540 -25.47 -31.64 -38.50
N ARG A 541 -25.90 -31.87 -39.75
CA ARG A 541 -26.62 -33.06 -40.18
C ARG A 541 -25.70 -34.29 -40.08
N HIS A 542 -25.58 -34.85 -38.88
CA HIS A 542 -25.21 -36.25 -38.72
C HIS A 542 -26.20 -36.95 -37.80
N GLU A 543 -26.96 -37.88 -38.39
CA GLU A 543 -27.89 -38.76 -37.70
C GLU A 543 -27.14 -39.56 -36.62
N GLY A 544 -27.46 -39.31 -35.36
CA GLY A 544 -27.08 -40.21 -34.26
C GLY A 544 -26.49 -39.56 -33.01
N GLU A 545 -26.10 -38.28 -33.02
CA GLU A 545 -25.47 -37.64 -31.85
C GLU A 545 -26.36 -36.58 -31.18
N ARG A 546 -26.15 -36.40 -29.86
CA ARG A 546 -26.90 -35.47 -29.01
C ARG A 546 -26.88 -34.06 -29.61
N HIS A 547 -28.05 -33.53 -29.93
CA HIS A 547 -28.19 -32.13 -30.34
C HIS A 547 -28.02 -31.21 -29.13
N GLU A 548 -26.94 -30.44 -29.10
CA GLU A 548 -26.66 -29.41 -28.09
C GLU A 548 -26.81 -28.02 -28.72
N LEU A 549 -27.48 -27.09 -28.00
CA LEU A 549 -27.55 -25.67 -28.39
C LEU A 549 -26.36 -24.92 -27.79
N TYR A 550 -25.75 -24.05 -28.58
CA TYR A 550 -24.59 -23.26 -28.17
C TYR A 550 -24.94 -21.77 -28.10
N LEU A 551 -24.46 -21.10 -27.06
CA LEU A 551 -24.33 -19.64 -27.07
C LEU A 551 -23.07 -19.29 -27.87
N PHE A 552 -23.25 -18.75 -29.07
CA PHE A 552 -22.15 -18.22 -29.88
C PHE A 552 -22.09 -16.70 -29.71
N TYR A 553 -20.88 -16.21 -29.44
CA TYR A 553 -20.59 -14.79 -29.35
C TYR A 553 -19.45 -14.51 -30.34
N PRO A 554 -19.62 -13.60 -31.32
CA PRO A 554 -18.57 -13.26 -32.26
C PRO A 554 -17.41 -12.50 -31.59
#